data_AF-A0A2N4XSS8-F1
#
_entry.id   AF-A0A2N4XSS8-F1
#
_cell.length_a   1.000
_cell.length_b   1.000
_cell.length_c   1.000
_cell.angle_alpha   90.00
_cell.angle_beta   90.00
_cell.angle_gamma   90.00
#
_symmetry.space_group_name_H-M   'P 1'
#
loop_
_entity.id
_entity.type
_entity.pdbx_description
1 polymer ?
#
loop_
_entity_poly.entity_id
_entity_poly.type
_entity_poly.pdbx_seq_one_letter_code
_entity_poly.pdbx_strand_id
1 'polypeptide(L)'
;MVFDESAQSERGAGTIEFRVHKCVAQLFGVNAWTHVAEAALHQFSGLAAWLAGFYQTHAGPYPLMLADLKRYCGQDCEPREFKRCLLRALKRLQGEDVPEQVRVAEFELKGHSITVHLLRWAR
;
A
#
# COMPACT_ATOMS: atom_id res chain seq x y z
N MET A 1 6.53 -11.80 -45.52
CA MET A 1 6.64 -10.32 -45.47
C MET A 1 7.98 -10.03 -44.81
N VAL A 2 8.93 -9.53 -45.59
CA VAL A 2 10.31 -9.25 -45.14
C VAL A 2 10.29 -7.90 -44.44
N PHE A 3 10.85 -7.81 -43.23
CA PHE A 3 11.02 -6.53 -42.55
C PHE A 3 12.51 -6.21 -42.48
N ASP A 4 12.81 -5.08 -43.11
CA ASP A 4 14.09 -4.40 -43.23
C ASP A 4 14.54 -3.87 -41.86
N GLU A 5 15.82 -4.01 -41.57
CA GLU A 5 16.47 -3.69 -40.31
C GLU A 5 17.29 -2.42 -40.51
N SER A 6 16.74 -1.26 -40.15
CA SER A 6 17.51 -0.03 -39.96
C SER A 6 16.68 1.06 -39.27
N ALA A 7 16.86 1.20 -37.95
CA ALA A 7 16.93 2.50 -37.28
C ALA A 7 17.31 2.33 -35.80
N GLN A 8 18.57 2.59 -35.50
CA GLN A 8 19.07 2.78 -34.14
C GLN A 8 18.88 4.24 -33.70
N SER A 9 18.64 4.39 -32.39
CA SER A 9 19.03 5.50 -31.51
C SER A 9 17.92 6.39 -30.94
N GLU A 10 17.46 6.09 -29.72
CA GLU A 10 17.33 7.02 -28.58
C GLU A 10 17.45 6.21 -27.27
N ARG A 11 17.97 6.78 -26.16
CA ARG A 11 18.26 6.05 -24.90
C ARG A 11 17.00 5.35 -24.39
N GLY A 12 16.98 4.03 -24.57
CA GLY A 12 15.75 3.26 -24.70
C GLY A 12 14.86 3.28 -23.47
N ALA A 13 13.72 3.97 -23.58
CA ALA A 13 12.50 3.51 -22.95
C ALA A 13 12.17 2.14 -23.58
N GLY A 14 12.85 1.10 -23.10
CA GLY A 14 12.63 -0.27 -23.51
C GLY A 14 11.19 -0.61 -23.15
N THR A 15 10.34 -0.79 -24.16
CA THR A 15 9.01 -1.35 -23.93
C THR A 15 9.21 -2.78 -23.44
N ILE A 16 8.77 -3.06 -22.21
CA ILE A 16 8.81 -4.41 -21.67
C ILE A 16 7.45 -5.05 -21.90
N GLU A 17 7.42 -6.07 -22.75
CA GLU A 17 6.23 -6.90 -22.95
C GLU A 17 6.22 -8.03 -21.90
N PHE A 18 5.15 -8.12 -21.12
CA PHE A 18 4.93 -9.21 -20.18
C PHE A 18 3.71 -10.03 -20.63
N ARG A 19 3.89 -11.36 -20.69
CA ARG A 19 2.76 -12.29 -20.89
C ARG A 19 2.28 -12.80 -19.54
N VAL A 20 1.07 -12.42 -19.15
CA VAL A 20 0.41 -12.96 -17.96
C VAL A 20 -0.23 -14.32 -18.29
N HIS A 21 0.12 -15.36 -17.54
CA HIS A 21 -0.46 -16.69 -17.75
C HIS A 21 -1.96 -16.70 -17.43
N LYS A 22 -2.75 -17.46 -18.18
CA LYS A 22 -4.22 -17.48 -18.05
C LYS A 22 -4.69 -17.79 -16.63
N CYS A 23 -4.01 -18.70 -15.91
CA CYS A 23 -4.36 -19.03 -14.53
C CYS A 23 -4.15 -17.86 -13.56
N VAL A 24 -3.17 -16.97 -13.82
CA VAL A 24 -2.93 -15.77 -13.02
C VAL A 24 -3.98 -14.70 -13.35
N ALA A 25 -4.27 -14.51 -14.64
CA ALA A 25 -5.30 -13.54 -15.07
C ALA A 25 -6.68 -13.88 -14.48
N GLN A 26 -7.01 -15.16 -14.31
CA GLN A 26 -8.24 -15.62 -13.67
C GLN A 26 -8.39 -15.18 -12.21
N LEU A 27 -7.30 -14.84 -11.51
CA LEU A 27 -7.35 -14.35 -10.14
C LEU A 27 -7.86 -12.91 -10.04
N PHE A 28 -7.87 -12.14 -11.14
CA PHE A 28 -8.21 -10.72 -11.17
C PHE A 28 -9.58 -10.47 -11.83
N GLY A 29 -10.58 -11.27 -11.46
CA GLY A 29 -11.96 -11.09 -11.90
C GLY A 29 -12.61 -9.81 -11.35
N VAL A 30 -13.84 -9.52 -11.81
CA VAL A 30 -14.64 -8.39 -11.31
C VAL A 30 -14.79 -8.51 -9.79
N ASN A 31 -14.41 -7.47 -9.05
CA ASN A 31 -14.39 -7.40 -7.58
C ASN A 31 -13.42 -8.35 -6.86
N ALA A 32 -12.53 -9.04 -7.58
CA ALA A 32 -11.50 -9.93 -6.99
C ALA A 32 -10.11 -9.27 -6.94
N TRP A 33 -10.06 -7.94 -6.87
CA TRP A 33 -8.81 -7.18 -6.92
C TRP A 33 -8.84 -6.00 -5.95
N THR A 34 -7.65 -5.55 -5.55
CA THR A 34 -7.47 -4.32 -4.78
C THR A 34 -6.66 -3.34 -5.61
N HIS A 35 -7.17 -2.13 -5.77
CA HIS A 35 -6.36 -1.02 -6.27
C HIS A 35 -5.41 -0.52 -5.18
N VAL A 36 -4.12 -0.43 -5.49
CA VAL A 36 -3.16 0.24 -4.61
C VAL A 36 -2.72 1.53 -5.30
N ALA A 37 -2.95 2.67 -4.65
CA ALA A 37 -2.52 3.95 -5.17
C ALA A 37 -0.99 4.00 -5.33
N GLU A 38 -0.51 4.56 -6.44
CA GLU A 38 0.93 4.73 -6.71
C GLU A 38 1.67 5.45 -5.58
N ALA A 39 1.02 6.43 -4.95
CA ALA A 39 1.54 7.14 -3.79
C ALA A 39 1.94 6.20 -2.63
N ALA A 40 1.18 5.12 -2.40
CA ALA A 40 1.51 4.14 -1.37
C ALA A 40 2.79 3.36 -1.66
N LEU A 41 3.14 3.22 -2.95
CA LEU A 41 4.29 2.42 -3.41
C LEU A 41 5.58 3.24 -3.46
N HIS A 42 5.51 4.53 -3.79
CA HIS A 42 6.70 5.33 -4.10
C HIS A 42 7.00 6.48 -3.15
N GLN A 43 6.03 7.00 -2.38
CA GLN A 43 6.24 8.22 -1.57
C GLN A 43 6.72 7.95 -0.14
N PHE A 44 6.66 6.70 0.30
CA PHE A 44 6.99 6.32 1.67
C PHE A 44 8.01 5.18 1.70
N SER A 45 8.60 4.95 2.87
CA SER A 45 9.46 3.81 3.11
C SER A 45 9.12 3.13 4.44
N GLY A 46 9.59 1.89 4.60
CA GLY A 46 9.41 1.10 5.81
C GLY A 46 7.94 0.91 6.20
N LEU A 47 7.65 1.03 7.50
CA LEU A 47 6.32 0.79 8.05
C LEU A 47 5.25 1.75 7.51
N ALA A 48 5.61 3.00 7.17
CA ALA A 48 4.65 3.94 6.60
C ALA A 48 4.20 3.51 5.19
N ALA A 49 5.13 3.04 4.34
CA ALA A 49 4.80 2.48 3.03
C ALA A 49 3.92 1.23 3.17
N TRP A 50 4.29 0.34 4.09
CA TRP A 50 3.53 -0.86 4.35
C TRP A 50 2.09 -0.54 4.79
N LEU A 51 1.90 0.39 5.73
CA LEU A 51 0.57 0.81 6.19
C LEU A 51 -0.23 1.49 5.08
N ALA A 52 0.42 2.36 4.30
CA ALA A 52 -0.21 3.05 3.18
C ALA A 52 -0.79 2.05 2.17
N GLY A 53 -0.05 0.99 1.84
CA GLY A 53 -0.53 -0.10 0.97
C GLY A 53 -1.54 -1.03 1.64
N PHE A 54 -1.29 -1.42 2.89
CA PHE A 54 -2.14 -2.34 3.65
C PHE A 54 -3.58 -1.83 3.76
N TYR A 55 -3.77 -0.56 4.12
CA TYR A 55 -5.12 0.01 4.25
C TYR A 55 -5.80 0.29 2.89
N GLN A 56 -5.10 0.23 1.76
CA GLN A 56 -5.77 0.27 0.45
C GLN A 56 -6.67 -0.95 0.22
N THR A 57 -6.33 -2.10 0.82
CA THR A 57 -7.09 -3.36 0.75
C THR A 57 -8.39 -3.34 1.53
N HIS A 58 -8.58 -2.34 2.41
CA HIS A 58 -9.74 -2.27 3.29
C HIS A 58 -10.88 -1.46 2.65
N ALA A 59 -12.09 -2.02 2.76
CA ALA A 59 -13.32 -1.34 2.33
C ALA A 59 -13.70 -0.19 3.28
N GLY A 60 -13.28 -0.24 4.55
CA GLY A 60 -13.57 0.78 5.56
C GLY A 60 -12.76 0.57 6.84
N PRO A 61 -12.98 1.41 7.87
CA PRO A 61 -12.34 1.27 9.18
C PRO A 61 -12.66 -0.09 9.81
N TYR A 62 -11.63 -0.77 10.31
CA TYR A 62 -11.79 -2.05 11.02
C TYR A 62 -10.80 -2.11 12.19
N PRO A 63 -11.25 -2.51 13.40
CA PRO A 63 -10.37 -2.65 14.56
C PRO A 63 -9.43 -3.84 14.38
N LEU A 64 -8.12 -3.60 14.45
CA LEU A 64 -7.08 -4.63 14.34
C LEU A 64 -6.27 -4.72 15.62
N MET A 65 -5.91 -5.94 16.01
CA MET A 65 -4.99 -6.16 17.13
C MET A 65 -3.58 -5.72 16.76
N LEU A 66 -2.89 -5.03 17.67
CA LEU A 66 -1.50 -4.63 17.46
C LEU A 66 -0.58 -5.83 17.22
N ALA A 67 -0.86 -6.97 17.85
CA ALA A 67 -0.12 -8.21 17.66
C ALA A 67 -0.25 -8.74 16.22
N ASP A 68 -1.46 -8.70 15.65
CA ASP A 68 -1.72 -9.13 14.28
C ASP A 68 -1.05 -8.19 13.29
N LEU A 69 -1.16 -6.88 13.50
CA LEU A 69 -0.52 -5.90 12.64
C LEU A 69 1.01 -6.06 12.61
N LYS A 70 1.63 -6.31 13.78
CA LYS A 70 3.06 -6.62 13.89
C LYS A 70 3.43 -7.87 13.09
N ARG A 71 2.61 -8.93 13.22
CA ARG A 71 2.80 -10.19 12.50
C ARG A 71 2.68 -9.99 10.98
N TYR A 72 1.69 -9.24 10.52
CA TYR A 72 1.43 -9.03 9.09
C TYR A 72 2.50 -8.17 8.43
N CYS A 73 3.05 -7.17 9.13
CA CYS A 73 4.11 -6.34 8.58
C CYS A 73 5.50 -6.96 8.72
N GLY A 74 5.62 -8.13 9.38
CA GLY A 74 6.88 -8.85 9.54
C GLY A 74 7.93 -8.13 10.40
N GLN A 75 7.53 -7.20 11.26
CA GLN A 75 8.46 -6.47 12.13
C GLN A 75 8.84 -7.32 13.34
N ASP A 76 10.14 -7.60 13.49
CA ASP A 76 10.67 -8.31 14.65
C ASP A 76 11.24 -7.32 15.67
N CYS A 77 10.36 -6.77 16.51
CA CYS A 77 10.74 -5.89 17.61
C CYS A 77 9.80 -6.07 18.81
N GLU A 78 10.20 -5.60 19.98
CA GLU A 78 9.37 -5.65 21.18
C GLU A 78 8.00 -4.97 20.96
N PRO A 79 6.88 -5.49 21.52
CA PRO A 79 5.54 -4.93 21.29
C PRO A 79 5.41 -3.44 21.60
N ARG A 80 6.12 -2.97 22.62
CA ARG A 80 6.16 -1.54 23.00
C ARG A 80 6.86 -0.69 21.93
N GLU A 81 7.95 -1.20 21.37
CA GLU A 81 8.68 -0.54 20.29
C GLU A 81 7.86 -0.55 19.00
N PHE A 82 7.22 -1.67 18.66
CA PHE A 82 6.30 -1.76 17.54
C PHE A 82 5.19 -0.70 17.64
N LYS A 83 4.52 -0.60 18.80
CA LYS A 83 3.48 0.41 19.03
C LYS A 83 4.01 1.83 18.81
N ARG A 84 5.23 2.13 19.27
CA ARG A 84 5.87 3.45 19.08
C ARG A 84 6.11 3.74 17.59
N CYS A 85 6.69 2.79 16.86
CA CYS A 85 6.94 2.90 15.42
C CYS A 85 5.65 3.05 14.63
N LEU A 86 4.62 2.25 14.95
CA LEU A 86 3.30 2.31 14.34
C LEU A 86 2.69 3.70 14.48
N LEU A 87 2.65 4.26 15.68
CA LEU A 87 2.05 5.58 15.90
C LEU A 87 2.82 6.69 15.19
N ARG A 88 4.15 6.58 15.12
CA ARG A 88 4.97 7.52 14.34
C ARG A 88 4.64 7.42 12.85
N ALA A 89 4.52 6.22 12.31
CA ALA A 89 4.19 5.99 10.91
C ALA A 89 2.78 6.50 10.56
N LEU A 90 1.79 6.23 11.40
CA LEU A 90 0.43 6.75 11.22
C LEU A 90 0.39 8.28 11.27
N LYS A 91 1.10 8.90 12.22
CA LYS A 91 1.23 10.37 12.26
C LYS A 91 1.89 10.93 11.01
N ARG A 92 2.89 10.24 10.44
CA ARG A 92 3.48 10.65 9.15
C ARG A 92 2.44 10.63 8.02
N LEU A 93 1.57 9.62 8.01
CA LEU A 93 0.50 9.47 7.02
C LEU A 93 -0.69 10.43 7.23
N GLN A 94 -0.74 11.17 8.34
CA GLN A 94 -1.70 12.27 8.55
C GLN A 94 -1.25 13.61 7.94
N GLY A 95 0.00 13.70 7.45
CA GLY A 95 0.55 14.95 6.92
C GLY A 95 -0.27 15.54 5.77
N GLU A 96 -0.33 16.87 5.70
CA GLU A 96 -1.05 17.58 4.62
C GLU A 96 -0.39 17.37 3.25
N ASP A 97 0.90 16.99 3.23
CA ASP A 97 1.65 16.62 2.04
C ASP A 97 1.31 15.21 1.52
N VAL A 98 0.59 14.40 2.30
CA VAL A 98 0.21 13.02 1.94
C VAL A 98 -1.02 13.06 1.02
N PRO A 99 -1.04 12.37 -0.13
CA PRO A 99 -2.21 12.34 -1.01
C PRO A 99 -3.46 11.78 -0.34
N GLU A 100 -4.64 12.37 -0.62
CA GLU A 100 -5.91 12.03 0.05
C GLU A 100 -6.26 10.54 0.01
N GLN A 101 -5.91 9.87 -1.09
CA GLN A 101 -6.16 8.46 -1.35
C GLN A 101 -5.47 7.50 -0.37
N VAL A 102 -4.39 7.94 0.30
CA VAL A 102 -3.64 7.16 1.32
C VAL A 102 -3.56 7.89 2.67
N ARG A 103 -4.07 9.13 2.76
CA ARG A 103 -3.99 9.96 3.95
C ARG A 103 -4.83 9.36 5.07
N VAL A 104 -4.20 9.22 6.23
CA VAL A 104 -4.91 8.90 7.48
C VAL A 104 -5.60 10.18 7.95
N ALA A 105 -6.91 10.13 8.15
CA ALA A 105 -7.64 11.21 8.79
C ALA A 105 -7.41 11.15 10.31
N GLU A 106 -7.69 10.01 10.90
CA GLU A 106 -7.53 9.78 12.34
C GLU A 106 -7.28 8.30 12.65
N PHE A 107 -6.92 8.01 13.89
CA PHE A 107 -6.82 6.66 14.40
C PHE A 107 -7.12 6.62 15.89
N GLU A 108 -7.77 5.55 16.33
CA GLU A 108 -8.15 5.31 17.72
C GLU A 108 -7.42 4.09 18.27
N LEU A 109 -6.89 4.21 19.49
CA LEU A 109 -6.34 3.10 20.25
C LEU A 109 -7.30 2.72 21.38
N LYS A 110 -7.76 1.46 21.39
CA LYS A 110 -8.60 0.89 22.45
C LYS A 110 -7.89 -0.34 23.03
N GLY A 111 -7.15 -0.13 24.12
CA GLY A 111 -6.32 -1.18 24.72
C GLY A 111 -5.23 -1.67 23.78
N HIS A 112 -5.41 -2.88 23.25
CA HIS A 112 -4.49 -3.55 22.31
C HIS A 112 -4.99 -3.56 20.86
N SER A 113 -6.12 -2.92 20.57
CA SER A 113 -6.60 -2.73 19.21
C SER A 113 -6.40 -1.30 18.73
N ILE A 114 -6.24 -1.16 17.42
CA ILE A 114 -6.17 0.11 16.71
C ILE A 114 -7.20 0.13 15.58
N THR A 115 -7.93 1.23 15.45
CA THR A 115 -8.80 1.49 14.30
C THR A 115 -8.25 2.70 13.58
N VAL A 116 -7.99 2.58 12.28
CA VAL A 116 -7.49 3.67 11.44
C VAL A 116 -8.63 4.12 10.54
N HIS A 117 -8.73 5.42 10.29
CA HIS A 117 -9.69 6.03 9.38
C HIS A 117 -8.91 6.75 8.28
N LEU A 118 -9.05 6.31 7.03
CA LEU A 118 -8.53 7.03 5.88
C LEU A 118 -9.47 8.16 5.47
N LEU A 119 -8.92 9.27 4.99
CA LEU A 119 -9.70 10.42 4.52
C LEU A 119 -10.70 10.04 3.42
N ARG A 120 -10.32 9.10 2.54
CA ARG A 120 -11.18 8.61 1.45
C ARG A 120 -12.49 7.94 1.92
N TRP A 121 -12.53 7.44 3.16
CA TRP A 121 -13.70 6.72 3.68
C TRP A 121 -14.78 7.64 4.26
N ALA A 122 -14.49 8.93 4.40
CA ALA A 122 -15.47 9.91 4.87
C ALA A 122 -16.40 10.43 3.75
N ARG A 123 -16.33 9.85 2.54
CA ARG A 123 -17.06 10.27 1.35
C ARG A 123 -18.19 9.30 1.00
#